data_AF-A0A7S2NNX6-F1
#
_entry.id   AF-A0A7S2NNX6-F1
#
_cell.length_a   1.000
_cell.length_b   1.000
_cell.length_c   1.000
_cell.angle_alpha   90.00
_cell.angle_beta   90.00
_cell.angle_gamma   90.00
#
_symmetry.space_group_name_H-M   'P 1'
#
loop_
_entity.id
_entity.type
_entity.pdbx_description
1 polymer ?
#
loop_
_entity_poly.entity_id
_entity_poly.type
_entity_poly.pdbx_seq_one_letter_code
_entity_poly.pdbx_strand_id
1 'polypeptide(L)'
;VNVPSSHRTTGVSNTDVVVYVTTESSSSASYVAWAIACFIDDHNRPVAGQINFNLYNMGSSYSDDLIVALHELTHLLGFSSSFYSLYRDPATQKVYAQPTITATERGKSVMKLATPKLLATARYHYGCPSLNGLELE
;
A
#
# COMPACT_ATOMS: atom_id res chain seq x y z
N VAL A 1 13.11 -9.20 11.31
CA VAL A 1 12.71 -10.30 10.40
C VAL A 1 13.88 -11.26 10.21
N ASN A 2 13.64 -12.55 10.36
CA ASN A 2 14.62 -13.58 10.01
C ASN A 2 14.48 -13.92 8.52
N VAL A 3 15.40 -13.41 7.71
CA VAL A 3 15.41 -13.64 6.25
C VAL A 3 16.36 -14.81 5.94
N PRO A 4 15.90 -15.89 5.29
CA PRO A 4 16.75 -17.02 4.88
C PRO A 4 17.95 -16.57 4.05
N SER A 5 19.09 -17.25 4.21
CA SER A 5 20.31 -16.95 3.44
C SER A 5 20.09 -17.04 1.94
N SER A 6 19.33 -18.04 1.46
CA SER A 6 18.97 -18.22 0.05
C SER A 6 18.24 -17.01 -0.53
N HIS A 7 17.36 -16.35 0.23
CA HIS A 7 16.66 -15.16 -0.23
C HIS A 7 17.60 -13.95 -0.42
N ARG A 8 18.75 -13.94 0.27
CA ARG A 8 19.77 -12.89 0.16
C ARG A 8 20.84 -13.18 -0.90
N THR A 9 20.97 -14.43 -1.34
CA THR A 9 21.99 -14.85 -2.29
C THR A 9 21.41 -15.22 -3.65
N THR A 10 20.67 -16.34 -3.72
CA THR A 10 20.09 -16.84 -4.98
C THR A 10 18.72 -16.23 -5.29
N GLY A 11 18.05 -15.67 -4.29
CA GLY A 11 16.68 -15.17 -4.40
C GLY A 11 15.64 -16.29 -4.39
N VAL A 12 14.39 -15.92 -4.72
CA VAL A 12 13.24 -16.84 -4.81
C VAL A 12 12.78 -16.87 -6.26
N SER A 13 12.84 -18.04 -6.90
CA SER A 13 12.44 -18.19 -8.32
C SER A 13 10.93 -18.06 -8.51
N ASN A 14 10.49 -17.60 -9.69
CA ASN A 14 9.07 -17.50 -10.08
C ASN A 14 8.21 -16.75 -9.05
N THR A 15 8.74 -15.65 -8.50
CA THR A 15 8.09 -14.88 -7.44
C THR A 15 8.16 -13.40 -7.74
N ASP A 16 7.02 -12.71 -7.68
CA ASP A 16 6.94 -11.25 -7.87
C ASP A 16 7.19 -10.48 -6.57
N VAL A 17 6.64 -10.98 -5.45
CA VAL A 17 6.74 -10.35 -4.13
C VAL A 17 6.97 -11.40 -3.04
N VAL A 18 7.97 -11.20 -2.19
CA VAL A 18 8.19 -12.01 -0.98
C VAL A 18 7.63 -11.27 0.24
N VAL A 19 6.64 -11.85 0.90
CA VAL A 19 6.05 -11.31 2.13
C VAL A 19 6.61 -12.05 3.35
N TYR A 20 7.35 -11.34 4.20
CA TYR A 20 7.80 -11.87 5.48
C TYR A 20 6.75 -11.62 6.56
N VAL A 21 6.21 -12.69 7.12
CA VAL A 21 5.24 -12.62 8.21
C VAL A 21 5.98 -12.68 9.54
N THR A 22 5.62 -11.78 10.45
CA THR A 22 6.12 -11.76 11.82
C THR A 22 4.98 -11.54 12.78
N THR A 23 5.21 -11.87 14.05
CA THR A 23 4.24 -11.61 15.11
C THR A 23 4.93 -10.92 16.27
N GLU A 24 4.15 -10.19 17.03
CA GLU A 24 4.49 -9.73 18.37
C GLU A 24 3.26 -9.85 19.27
N SER A 25 3.42 -9.58 20.57
CA SER A 25 2.32 -9.58 21.51
C SER A 25 2.54 -8.45 22.52
N SER A 26 2.17 -7.25 22.12
CA SER A 26 2.38 -6.03 22.92
C SER A 26 1.05 -5.37 23.26
N SER A 27 0.79 -5.20 24.55
CA SER A 27 -0.38 -4.45 25.04
C SER A 27 -0.20 -2.93 24.95
N SER A 28 1.01 -2.44 24.66
CA SER A 28 1.29 -1.00 24.55
C SER A 28 0.96 -0.43 23.16
N ALA A 29 0.81 -1.29 22.15
CA ALA A 29 0.41 -0.90 20.80
C ALA A 29 -1.08 -1.15 20.60
N SER A 30 -1.76 -0.26 19.87
CA SER A 30 -3.20 -0.39 19.57
C SER A 30 -3.51 -0.98 18.20
N TYR A 31 -2.51 -1.17 17.34
CA TYR A 31 -2.71 -1.77 16.01
C TYR A 31 -2.88 -3.28 16.11
N VAL A 32 -3.67 -3.84 15.19
CA VAL A 32 -3.81 -5.28 14.95
C VAL A 32 -2.66 -5.80 14.08
N ALA A 33 -2.30 -5.04 13.05
CA ALA A 33 -1.17 -5.33 12.18
C ALA A 33 -0.56 -4.05 11.60
N TRP A 34 0.63 -4.16 11.04
CA TRP A 34 1.21 -3.18 10.13
C TRP A 34 1.95 -3.90 9.02
N ALA A 35 2.05 -3.28 7.83
CA ALA A 35 2.94 -3.78 6.81
C ALA A 35 3.65 -2.68 6.01
N ILE A 36 4.82 -3.05 5.47
CA ILE A 36 5.68 -2.13 4.73
C ILE A 36 6.42 -2.85 3.62
N ALA A 37 6.63 -2.16 2.50
CA ALA A 37 7.60 -2.57 1.49
C ALA A 37 9.03 -2.38 2.05
N CYS A 38 9.83 -3.44 2.03
CA CYS A 38 11.20 -3.42 2.53
C CYS A 38 12.25 -3.35 1.40
N PHE A 39 11.91 -3.84 0.21
CA PHE A 39 12.81 -3.85 -0.93
C PHE A 39 12.03 -3.53 -2.20
N ILE A 40 12.59 -2.62 -2.99
CA ILE A 40 12.06 -2.19 -4.28
C ILE A 40 13.05 -2.54 -5.37
N ASP A 41 12.56 -2.88 -6.55
CA ASP A 41 13.42 -3.12 -7.70
C ASP A 41 13.80 -1.82 -8.42
N ASP A 42 14.60 -1.96 -9.49
CA ASP A 42 15.02 -0.89 -10.40
C ASP A 42 13.87 -0.22 -11.17
N HIS A 43 12.67 -0.80 -11.12
CA HIS A 43 11.44 -0.28 -11.71
C HIS A 43 10.52 0.37 -10.66
N ASN A 44 10.97 0.56 -9.42
CA ASN A 44 10.20 1.10 -8.29
C ASN A 44 9.03 0.21 -7.84
N ARG A 45 9.10 -1.09 -8.09
CA ARG A 45 8.06 -2.04 -7.65
C ARG A 45 8.47 -2.66 -6.32
N PRO A 46 7.58 -2.71 -5.30
CA PRO A 46 7.82 -3.54 -4.12
C PRO A 46 8.00 -5.00 -4.54
N VAL A 47 9.12 -5.61 -4.16
CA VAL A 47 9.42 -7.03 -4.43
C VAL A 47 9.68 -7.83 -3.15
N ALA A 48 9.86 -7.14 -2.02
CA ALA A 48 9.79 -7.78 -0.72
C ALA A 48 9.25 -6.81 0.33
N GLY A 49 8.54 -7.34 1.32
CA GLY A 49 8.01 -6.56 2.42
C GLY A 49 7.74 -7.40 3.66
N GLN A 50 7.40 -6.72 4.74
CA GLN A 50 7.05 -7.35 6.00
C GLN A 50 5.62 -7.00 6.37
N ILE A 51 4.87 -7.99 6.84
CA ILE A 51 3.66 -7.79 7.64
C ILE A 51 3.94 -8.30 9.05
N ASN A 52 3.55 -7.52 10.05
CA ASN A 52 3.62 -7.90 11.45
C ASN A 52 2.22 -7.88 12.06
N PHE A 53 1.93 -8.91 12.85
CA PHE A 53 0.68 -9.06 13.56
C PHE A 53 0.88 -8.95 15.07
N ASN A 54 0.12 -8.07 15.72
CA ASN A 54 0.08 -7.99 17.17
C ASN A 54 -0.97 -8.92 17.73
N LEU A 55 -0.53 -10.10 18.20
CA LEU A 55 -1.38 -11.15 18.72
C LEU A 55 -2.18 -10.73 19.97
N TYR A 56 -1.75 -9.67 20.67
CA TYR A 56 -2.51 -9.14 21.81
C TYR A 56 -3.83 -8.48 21.37
N ASN A 57 -3.85 -7.84 20.19
CA ASN A 57 -5.02 -7.13 19.66
C ASN A 57 -5.82 -7.96 18.63
N MET A 58 -5.27 -9.09 18.17
CA MET A 58 -5.96 -10.03 17.28
C MET A 58 -6.95 -10.93 18.03
N GLY A 59 -7.86 -11.56 17.29
CA GLY A 59 -8.72 -12.63 17.79
C GLY A 59 -10.08 -12.19 18.30
N SER A 60 -10.41 -10.89 18.17
CA SER A 60 -11.77 -10.38 18.42
C SER A 60 -12.76 -10.87 17.36
N SER A 61 -12.33 -10.95 16.09
CA SER A 61 -13.11 -11.42 14.95
C SER A 61 -12.18 -11.77 13.79
N TYR A 62 -12.30 -12.99 13.24
CA TYR A 62 -11.53 -13.41 12.08
C TYR A 62 -11.75 -12.49 10.87
N SER A 63 -13.00 -12.05 10.65
CA SER A 63 -13.34 -11.18 9.53
C SER A 63 -12.67 -9.82 9.64
N ASP A 64 -12.59 -9.27 10.86
CA ASP A 64 -11.99 -7.96 11.10
C ASP A 64 -10.46 -8.05 10.95
N ASP A 65 -9.84 -9.08 11.56
CA ASP A 65 -8.41 -9.37 11.41
C ASP A 65 -8.01 -9.58 9.94
N LEU A 66 -8.85 -10.27 9.16
CA LEU A 66 -8.63 -10.48 7.72
C LEU A 66 -8.69 -9.16 6.93
N ILE A 67 -9.67 -8.30 7.21
CA ILE A 67 -9.79 -6.99 6.55
C ILE A 67 -8.56 -6.13 6.87
N VAL A 68 -8.11 -6.11 8.12
CA VAL A 68 -6.88 -5.38 8.50
C VAL A 68 -5.66 -5.97 7.79
N ALA A 69 -5.50 -7.29 7.74
CA ALA A 69 -4.39 -7.92 7.03
C ALA A 69 -4.35 -7.53 5.55
N LEU A 70 -5.52 -7.48 4.88
CA LEU A 70 -5.63 -7.06 3.48
C LEU A 70 -5.31 -5.56 3.31
N HIS A 71 -5.75 -4.71 4.23
CA HIS A 71 -5.41 -3.30 4.27
C HIS A 71 -3.89 -3.10 4.36
N GLU A 72 -3.24 -3.76 5.32
CA GLU A 72 -1.80 -3.67 5.51
C GLU A 72 -1.02 -4.22 4.30
N LEU A 73 -1.42 -5.38 3.76
CA LEU A 73 -0.80 -5.91 2.54
C LEU A 73 -0.91 -4.93 1.37
N THR A 74 -1.97 -4.12 1.30
CA THR A 74 -2.10 -3.08 0.27
C THR A 74 -1.04 -2.00 0.41
N HIS A 75 -0.67 -1.60 1.63
CA HIS A 75 0.48 -0.73 1.89
C HIS A 75 1.80 -1.36 1.46
N LEU A 76 2.00 -2.65 1.77
CA LEU A 76 3.19 -3.41 1.36
C LEU A 76 3.33 -3.48 -0.17
N LEU A 77 2.23 -3.62 -0.89
CA LEU A 77 2.19 -3.66 -2.36
C LEU A 77 2.35 -2.28 -3.01
N GLY A 78 2.57 -1.23 -2.22
CA GLY A 78 2.94 0.10 -2.72
C GLY A 78 1.81 1.13 -2.66
N PHE A 79 0.65 0.83 -2.07
CA PHE A 79 -0.34 1.85 -1.75
C PHE A 79 0.08 2.63 -0.50
N SER A 80 1.14 3.42 -0.61
CA SER A 80 1.67 4.22 0.50
C SER A 80 2.16 5.57 -0.01
N SER A 81 2.12 6.58 0.84
CA SER A 81 2.47 7.96 0.47
C SER A 81 3.88 8.10 -0.09
N SER A 82 4.81 7.26 0.36
CA SER A 82 6.19 7.20 -0.15
C SER A 82 6.29 6.65 -1.58
N PHE A 83 5.25 5.99 -2.09
CA PHE A 83 5.23 5.34 -3.40
C PHE A 83 4.41 6.09 -4.46
N TYR A 84 3.52 7.01 -4.07
CA TYR A 84 2.65 7.67 -5.04
C TYR A 84 3.41 8.37 -6.15
N SER A 85 4.51 9.06 -5.83
CA SER A 85 5.39 9.71 -6.80
C SER A 85 6.12 8.75 -7.73
N LEU A 86 6.11 7.45 -7.45
CA LEU A 86 6.75 6.39 -8.23
C LEU A 86 5.75 5.65 -9.12
N TYR A 87 4.45 5.95 -9.03
CA TYR A 87 3.41 5.30 -9.82
C TYR A 87 3.64 5.51 -11.32
N ARG A 88 3.42 4.44 -12.08
CA ARG A 88 3.66 4.42 -13.52
C ARG A 88 2.36 4.29 -14.30
N ASP A 89 2.36 4.88 -15.48
CA ASP A 89 1.36 4.61 -16.50
C ASP A 89 1.60 3.19 -17.06
N PRO A 90 0.61 2.27 -16.97
CA PRO A 90 0.78 0.91 -17.47
C PRO A 90 1.02 0.85 -18.98
N ALA A 91 0.55 1.84 -19.75
CA ALA A 91 0.73 1.88 -21.21
C ALA A 91 2.13 2.37 -21.61
N THR A 92 2.70 3.34 -20.87
CA THR A 92 3.99 3.96 -21.24
C THR A 92 5.16 3.53 -20.37
N GLN A 93 4.88 2.87 -19.23
CA GLN A 93 5.84 2.52 -18.17
C GLN A 93 6.58 3.72 -17.55
N LYS A 94 6.18 4.95 -17.91
CA LYS A 94 6.74 6.18 -17.34
C LYS A 94 6.05 6.52 -16.03
N VAL A 95 6.82 7.07 -15.11
CA VAL A 95 6.29 7.63 -13.86
C VAL A 95 5.36 8.81 -14.20
N TYR A 96 4.22 8.90 -13.50
CA TYR A 96 3.32 10.05 -13.64
C TYR A 96 4.02 11.32 -13.15
N ALA A 97 3.92 12.40 -13.91
CA ALA A 97 4.51 13.68 -13.52
C ALA A 97 3.87 14.26 -12.23
N GLN A 98 2.55 14.08 -12.08
CA GLN A 98 1.77 14.54 -10.92
C GLN A 98 0.69 13.50 -10.57
N PRO A 99 1.04 12.42 -9.87
CA PRO A 99 0.09 11.40 -9.45
C PRO A 99 -0.81 11.86 -8.30
N THR A 100 -0.35 12.86 -7.53
CA THR A 100 -1.10 13.47 -6.43
C THR A 100 -1.28 14.97 -6.67
N ILE A 101 -2.34 15.52 -6.09
CA ILE A 101 -2.63 16.96 -6.07
C ILE A 101 -3.00 17.40 -4.65
N THR A 102 -2.77 18.66 -4.35
CA THR A 102 -3.31 19.31 -3.15
C THR A 102 -4.49 20.17 -3.54
N ALA A 103 -5.60 20.06 -2.81
CA ALA A 103 -6.81 20.83 -3.05
C ALA A 103 -7.41 21.33 -1.74
N THR A 104 -8.26 22.35 -1.82
CA THR A 104 -9.08 22.78 -0.68
C THR A 104 -10.46 22.14 -0.78
N GLU A 105 -10.79 21.27 0.16
CA GLU A 105 -12.10 20.62 0.26
C GLU A 105 -12.72 20.93 1.61
N ARG A 106 -13.98 21.40 1.62
CA ARG A 106 -14.72 21.71 2.87
C ARG A 106 -13.94 22.60 3.85
N GLY A 107 -13.16 23.55 3.31
CA GLY A 107 -12.33 24.48 4.09
C GLY A 107 -11.01 23.92 4.63
N LYS A 108 -10.59 22.71 4.23
CA LYS A 108 -9.34 22.08 4.65
C LYS A 108 -8.46 21.77 3.44
N SER A 109 -7.14 21.88 3.63
CA SER A 109 -6.16 21.40 2.66
C SER A 109 -6.13 19.88 2.69
N VAL A 110 -6.35 19.23 1.55
CA VAL A 110 -6.37 17.77 1.43
C VAL A 110 -5.45 17.31 0.30
N MET A 111 -4.80 16.17 0.51
CA MET A 111 -4.07 15.47 -0.56
C MET A 111 -5.03 14.54 -1.29
N LYS A 112 -4.94 14.53 -2.62
CA LYS A 112 -5.71 13.60 -3.45
C LYS A 112 -4.80 12.83 -4.38
N LEU A 113 -5.14 11.58 -4.65
CA LEU A 113 -4.55 10.79 -5.72
C LEU A 113 -5.37 11.02 -7.01
N ALA A 114 -4.69 11.28 -8.13
CA ALA A 114 -5.29 11.79 -9.36
C ALA A 114 -4.79 11.05 -10.62
N THR A 115 -4.44 9.77 -10.50
CA THR A 115 -4.02 8.97 -11.66
C THR A 115 -5.20 8.73 -12.62
N PRO A 116 -4.97 8.59 -13.94
CA PRO A 116 -6.04 8.49 -14.94
C PRO A 116 -7.04 7.35 -14.67
N LYS A 117 -6.55 6.16 -14.32
CA LYS A 117 -7.41 5.00 -14.03
C LYS A 117 -8.24 5.21 -12.77
N LEU A 118 -7.64 5.76 -11.71
CA LEU A 118 -8.34 6.07 -10.46
C LEU A 118 -9.45 7.08 -10.69
N LEU A 119 -9.16 8.18 -11.40
CA LEU A 119 -10.15 9.19 -11.75
C LEU A 119 -11.31 8.62 -12.56
N ALA A 120 -11.01 7.79 -13.57
CA ALA A 120 -12.05 7.13 -14.36
C ALA A 120 -12.96 6.24 -13.48
N THR A 121 -12.36 5.42 -12.60
CA THR A 121 -13.11 4.57 -11.66
C THR A 121 -13.95 5.40 -10.69
N ALA A 122 -13.37 6.46 -10.10
CA ALA A 122 -14.05 7.31 -9.14
C ALA A 122 -15.24 8.05 -9.77
N ARG A 123 -15.04 8.67 -10.93
CA ARG A 123 -16.09 9.38 -11.67
C ARG A 123 -17.25 8.47 -12.00
N TYR A 124 -16.97 7.23 -12.41
CA TYR A 124 -17.99 6.22 -12.66
C TYR A 124 -18.73 5.83 -11.38
N HIS A 125 -17.99 5.49 -10.32
CA HIS A 125 -18.58 5.03 -9.04
C HIS A 125 -19.48 6.09 -8.38
N TYR A 126 -19.04 7.34 -8.35
CA TYR A 126 -19.78 8.44 -7.70
C TYR A 126 -20.74 9.18 -8.65
N GLY A 127 -20.78 8.84 -9.93
CA GLY A 127 -21.59 9.55 -10.92
C GLY A 127 -21.23 11.03 -11.05
N CYS A 128 -19.97 11.40 -10.81
CA CYS A 128 -19.50 12.78 -10.74
C CYS A 128 -18.36 13.03 -11.75
N PRO A 129 -18.66 13.42 -13.00
CA PRO A 129 -17.66 13.59 -14.05
C PRO A 129 -16.59 14.65 -13.76
N SER A 130 -16.91 15.63 -12.89
CA SER A 130 -16.02 16.73 -12.52
C SER A 130 -15.02 16.38 -11.42
N LEU A 131 -15.06 15.16 -10.84
CA LEU A 131 -14.06 14.74 -9.85
C LEU A 131 -12.63 14.89 -10.40
N ASN A 132 -11.78 15.58 -9.64
CA ASN A 132 -10.40 15.90 -10.02
C ASN A 132 -9.33 15.09 -9.25
N GLY A 133 -9.76 14.27 -8.29
CA GLY A 133 -8.90 13.41 -7.49
C GLY A 133 -9.75 12.66 -6.46
N LEU A 134 -9.18 11.61 -5.88
CA LEU A 134 -9.73 10.97 -4.68
C LEU A 134 -8.91 11.38 -3.47
N GLU A 135 -9.60 11.96 -2.50
CA GLU A 135 -9.05 12.30 -1.20
C GLU A 135 -8.49 11.03 -0.53
N LEU A 136 -7.27 11.14 -0.04
CA LEU A 136 -6.61 10.11 0.76
C LEU A 136 -6.89 10.42 2.22
N GLU A 137 -6.87 9.39 3.08
CA GLU A 137 -6.95 9.52 4.54
C GLU A 137 -5.90 10.49 5.09
#